data_AF-A0A8C2JVY8-F1
#
_entry.id   AF-A0A8C2JVY8-F1
#
_cell.length_a   1.000
_cell.length_b   1.000
_cell.length_c   1.000
_cell.angle_alpha   90.00
_cell.angle_beta   90.00
_cell.angle_gamma   90.00
#
_symmetry.space_group_name_H-M   'P 1'
#
loop_
_entity.id
_entity.type
_entity.pdbx_description
1 polymer ?
#
loop_
_entity_poly.entity_id
_entity_poly.type
_entity_poly.pdbx_seq_one_letter_code
_entity_poly.pdbx_strand_id
1 'polypeptide(L)'
;MARTDVARVVALESTLPREPDIPAWAPLLYQLELLDFREKLEPLSLPIPDRIRIGNQKRERGNFYFQREEYGMAAQAYCMALDMLTTHTNDSQRCASEEEDEEVNDYRVKCLNNLAAAQLKLGQVDEALHTSRDVLFLDPQNVKALFRKGKLLSDKGEYEEAMETLKKALKLEPSTKAIHAELSKLVKRQAGENETQNWQAKPAQVFGENIAPFLTRPPEKKLFGISWKFLLGALVVALGSLVTSVVLSARN
;
A
#
# COMPACT_ATOMS: atom_id res chain seq x y z
N MET A 1 -27.60 31.03 21.52
CA MET A 1 -27.73 31.33 20.07
C MET A 1 -26.94 30.26 19.32
N ALA A 2 -27.62 29.26 18.78
CA ALA A 2 -26.97 28.20 18.01
C ALA A 2 -26.55 28.76 16.64
N ARG A 3 -25.25 28.71 16.33
CA ARG A 3 -24.72 29.02 15.00
C ARG A 3 -25.00 27.83 14.09
N THR A 4 -25.74 28.06 13.01
CA THR A 4 -25.96 27.08 11.95
C THR A 4 -24.78 27.18 10.98
N ASP A 5 -23.76 26.35 11.17
CA ASP A 5 -22.64 26.27 10.23
C ASP A 5 -23.03 25.34 9.08
N VAL A 6 -23.25 25.91 7.89
CA VAL A 6 -23.56 25.15 6.68
C VAL A 6 -22.24 24.69 6.05
N ALA A 7 -21.79 23.49 6.38
CA ALA A 7 -20.63 22.88 5.75
C ALA A 7 -21.02 22.23 4.41
N ARG A 8 -20.33 22.62 3.33
CA ARG A 8 -20.46 21.99 2.01
C ARG A 8 -19.46 20.84 1.92
N VAL A 9 -19.93 19.60 2.00
CA VAL A 9 -19.08 18.41 1.85
C VAL A 9 -19.31 17.82 0.45
N VAL A 10 -18.24 17.72 -0.34
CA VAL A 10 -18.27 17.04 -1.64
C VAL A 10 -18.12 15.55 -1.39
N ALA A 11 -19.10 14.74 -1.80
CA ALA A 11 -19.01 13.30 -1.69
C ALA A 11 -17.96 12.76 -2.67
N LEU A 12 -16.96 12.04 -2.16
CA LEU A 12 -16.02 11.27 -2.99
C LEU A 12 -16.73 10.02 -3.51
N GLU A 13 -16.53 9.72 -4.79
CA GLU A 13 -17.14 8.60 -5.52
C GLU A 13 -16.96 7.28 -4.76
N SER A 14 -18.06 6.68 -4.29
CA SER A 14 -18.07 5.31 -3.77
C SER A 14 -19.01 4.47 -4.62
N THR A 15 -18.51 3.37 -5.20
CA THR A 15 -19.22 2.49 -6.13
C THR A 15 -20.11 1.44 -5.45
N LEU A 16 -20.26 1.47 -4.13
CA LEU A 16 -21.12 0.56 -3.39
C LEU A 16 -22.51 1.19 -3.18
N PRO A 17 -23.61 0.42 -3.31
CA PRO A 17 -24.95 0.91 -3.08
C PRO A 17 -25.07 1.38 -1.63
N ARG A 18 -25.22 2.69 -1.46
CA ARG A 18 -25.62 3.29 -0.18
C ARG A 18 -27.14 3.23 -0.15
N GLU A 19 -27.74 2.71 0.91
CA GLU A 19 -29.15 2.95 1.17
C GLU A 19 -29.28 4.22 2.02
N PRO A 20 -30.11 5.20 1.61
CA PRO A 20 -30.88 5.27 0.36
C PRO A 20 -30.00 5.52 -0.88
N ASP A 21 -30.45 5.03 -2.04
CA ASP A 21 -29.75 5.10 -3.34
C ASP A 21 -29.60 6.57 -3.80
N ILE A 22 -28.47 7.17 -3.42
CA ILE A 22 -28.12 8.55 -3.73
C ILE A 22 -27.14 8.52 -4.91
N PRO A 23 -27.45 9.16 -6.05
CA PRO A 23 -26.53 9.27 -7.17
C PRO A 23 -25.20 9.90 -6.74
N ALA A 24 -24.07 9.40 -7.26
CA ALA A 24 -22.73 9.81 -6.83
C ALA A 24 -22.46 11.33 -6.92
N TRP A 25 -23.14 12.03 -7.83
CA TRP A 25 -23.01 13.46 -8.08
C TRP A 25 -24.05 14.33 -7.36
N ALA A 26 -24.99 13.73 -6.62
CA ALA A 26 -26.08 14.47 -6.01
C ALA A 26 -25.57 15.38 -4.85
N PRO A 27 -25.84 16.69 -4.89
CA PRO A 27 -25.49 17.57 -3.78
C PRO A 27 -26.33 17.22 -2.55
N LEU A 28 -25.68 16.96 -1.43
CA LEU A 28 -26.33 16.64 -0.16
C LEU A 28 -26.50 17.88 0.70
N LEU A 29 -27.72 18.11 1.17
CA LEU A 29 -28.02 19.12 2.20
C LEU A 29 -28.27 18.38 3.53
N TYR A 30 -27.34 18.54 4.47
CA TYR A 30 -27.53 18.04 5.83
C TYR A 30 -28.09 19.16 6.71
N GLN A 31 -29.25 18.92 7.30
CA GLN A 31 -29.74 19.72 8.42
C GLN A 31 -29.36 18.99 9.71
N LEU A 32 -28.33 19.49 10.39
CA LEU A 32 -27.81 18.92 11.62
C LEU A 32 -28.25 19.77 12.80
N GLU A 33 -28.83 19.13 13.80
CA GLU A 33 -29.06 19.73 15.12
C GLU A 33 -28.12 19.04 16.12
N LEU A 34 -27.18 19.80 16.69
CA LEU A 34 -26.30 19.30 17.73
C LEU A 34 -27.06 19.27 19.05
N LEU A 35 -27.56 18.09 19.43
CA LEU A 35 -28.33 17.90 20.66
C LEU A 35 -27.45 17.93 21.92
N ASP A 36 -26.30 17.27 21.85
CA ASP A 36 -25.35 17.13 22.95
C ASP A 36 -23.93 16.95 22.37
N PHE A 37 -22.93 17.42 23.08
CA PHE A 37 -21.53 17.13 22.77
C PHE A 37 -20.80 16.72 24.04
N ARG A 38 -19.95 15.72 23.90
CA ARG A 38 -19.07 15.27 24.97
C ARG A 38 -17.65 15.63 24.60
N GLU A 39 -16.90 16.16 25.56
CA GLU A 39 -15.47 16.38 25.38
C GLU A 39 -14.77 15.04 25.10
N LYS A 40 -13.67 15.12 24.33
CA LYS A 40 -12.86 13.96 24.04
C LYS A 40 -12.29 13.45 25.37
N LEU A 41 -12.65 12.22 25.73
CA LEU A 41 -12.14 11.57 26.93
C LEU A 41 -10.62 11.47 26.83
N GLU A 42 -9.92 11.87 27.90
CA GLU A 42 -8.50 11.61 28.05
C GLU A 42 -8.32 10.14 28.49
N PRO A 43 -7.70 9.27 27.70
CA PRO A 43 -7.65 7.83 27.99
C PRO A 43 -7.07 7.51 29.37
N LEU A 44 -6.03 8.23 29.78
CA LEU A 44 -5.31 8.03 31.04
C LEU A 44 -6.08 8.51 32.26
N SER A 45 -7.16 9.29 32.09
CA SER A 45 -8.04 9.69 33.19
C SER A 45 -9.07 8.60 33.54
N LEU A 46 -9.19 7.55 32.73
CA LEU A 46 -10.19 6.51 32.90
C LEU A 46 -9.62 5.27 33.59
N PRO A 47 -10.44 4.56 34.40
CA PRO A 47 -10.08 3.23 34.91
C PRO A 47 -9.81 2.23 33.78
N ILE A 48 -8.89 1.29 34.01
CA ILE A 48 -8.50 0.27 33.02
C ILE A 48 -9.68 -0.49 32.42
N PRO A 49 -10.68 -0.96 33.20
CA PRO A 49 -11.83 -1.67 32.63
C PRO A 49 -12.62 -0.82 31.64
N ASP A 50 -12.73 0.50 31.89
CA ASP A 50 -13.40 1.42 30.98
C ASP A 50 -12.58 1.69 29.73
N ARG A 51 -11.25 1.83 29.85
CA ARG A 51 -10.35 1.92 28.69
C ARG A 51 -10.47 0.68 27.79
N ILE A 52 -10.43 -0.51 28.38
CA ILE A 52 -10.59 -1.79 27.67
C ILE A 52 -11.96 -1.85 27.00
N ARG A 53 -13.03 -1.54 27.73
CA ARG A 53 -14.40 -1.56 27.20
C ARG A 53 -14.57 -0.63 26.00
N ILE A 54 -14.14 0.63 26.13
CA ILE A 54 -14.26 1.63 25.05
C ILE A 54 -13.34 1.28 23.88
N GLY A 55 -12.08 0.92 24.16
CA GLY A 55 -11.12 0.49 23.13
C GLY A 55 -11.63 -0.71 22.35
N ASN A 56 -12.21 -1.70 23.03
CA ASN A 56 -12.81 -2.88 22.40
C ASN A 56 -14.03 -2.51 21.53
N GLN A 57 -14.89 -1.60 21.98
CA GLN A 57 -16.01 -1.10 21.18
C GLN A 57 -15.53 -0.42 19.88
N LYS A 58 -14.45 0.37 19.96
CA LYS A 58 -13.82 0.99 18.79
C LYS A 58 -13.19 -0.06 17.87
N ARG A 59 -12.55 -1.10 18.43
CA ARG A 59 -12.01 -2.23 17.66
C ARG A 59 -13.11 -2.98 16.92
N GLU A 60 -14.25 -3.25 17.53
CA GLU A 60 -15.38 -3.90 16.86
C GLU A 60 -15.98 -3.03 15.75
N ARG A 61 -16.01 -1.70 15.94
CA ARG A 61 -16.37 -0.78 14.86
C ARG A 61 -15.36 -0.86 13.69
N GLY A 62 -14.07 -1.01 13.99
CA GLY A 62 -13.05 -1.26 12.98
C GLY A 62 -13.28 -2.58 12.23
N ASN A 63 -13.64 -3.65 12.96
CA ASN A 63 -13.99 -4.95 12.36
C ASN A 63 -15.18 -4.82 11.39
N PHE A 64 -16.21 -4.06 11.80
CA PHE A 64 -17.39 -3.79 10.97
C PHE A 64 -17.00 -3.13 9.64
N TYR A 65 -16.17 -2.08 9.67
CA TYR A 65 -15.67 -1.46 8.43
C TYR A 65 -14.77 -2.39 7.62
N PHE A 66 -13.93 -3.19 8.30
CA PHE A 66 -13.02 -4.13 7.64
C PHE A 66 -13.77 -5.20 6.84
N GLN A 67 -14.87 -5.72 7.39
CA GLN A 67 -15.73 -6.70 6.71
C GLN A 67 -16.39 -6.14 5.45
N ARG A 68 -16.55 -4.81 5.36
CA ARG A 68 -17.10 -4.09 4.21
C ARG A 68 -16.03 -3.61 3.24
N GLU A 69 -14.78 -4.00 3.47
CA GLU A 69 -13.61 -3.56 2.70
C GLU A 69 -13.35 -2.05 2.76
N GLU A 70 -13.96 -1.35 3.73
CA GLU A 70 -13.74 0.06 4.01
C GLU A 70 -12.47 0.22 4.88
N TYR A 71 -11.32 -0.22 4.36
CA TYR A 71 -10.10 -0.38 5.14
C TYR A 71 -9.55 0.92 5.74
N GLY A 72 -9.80 2.07 5.12
CA GLY A 72 -9.44 3.38 5.67
C GLY A 72 -10.21 3.71 6.96
N MET A 73 -11.52 3.47 6.96
CA MET A 73 -12.37 3.64 8.14
C MET A 73 -12.04 2.61 9.22
N ALA A 74 -11.70 1.38 8.80
CA ALA A 74 -11.25 0.34 9.71
C ALA A 74 -9.95 0.74 10.43
N ALA A 75 -8.93 1.18 9.68
CA ALA A 75 -7.66 1.65 10.22
C ALA A 75 -7.86 2.81 11.20
N GLN A 76 -8.68 3.80 10.84
CA GLN A 76 -9.00 4.92 11.72
C GLN A 76 -9.64 4.46 13.04
N ALA A 77 -10.61 3.54 12.97
CA ALA A 77 -11.26 3.00 14.16
C ALA A 77 -10.30 2.19 15.05
N TYR A 78 -9.36 1.44 14.46
CA TYR A 78 -8.32 0.75 15.21
C TYR A 78 -7.33 1.73 15.86
N CYS A 79 -6.95 2.82 15.20
CA CYS A 79 -6.13 3.86 15.82
C CYS A 79 -6.85 4.49 17.02
N MET A 80 -8.14 4.83 16.87
CA MET A 80 -8.95 5.34 17.99
C MET A 80 -9.08 4.32 19.13
N ALA A 81 -9.10 3.02 18.83
CA ALA A 81 -9.08 1.97 19.84
C ALA A 81 -7.74 1.93 20.58
N LEU A 82 -6.62 2.05 19.85
CA LEU A 82 -5.27 2.09 20.44
C LEU A 82 -5.06 3.33 21.30
N ASP A 83 -5.60 4.48 20.90
CA ASP A 83 -5.60 5.69 21.73
C ASP A 83 -6.26 5.43 23.09
N MET A 84 -7.35 4.66 23.14
CA MET A 84 -7.99 4.31 24.41
C MET A 84 -7.19 3.30 25.22
N LEU A 85 -6.41 2.45 24.56
CA LEU A 85 -5.61 1.40 25.17
C LEU A 85 -4.16 1.85 25.44
N THR A 86 -3.89 3.16 25.49
CA THR A 86 -2.56 3.69 25.83
C THR A 86 -2.16 3.31 27.25
N THR A 87 -0.90 2.99 27.43
CA THR A 87 -0.25 2.80 28.74
C THR A 87 0.74 3.94 28.98
N HIS A 88 1.13 4.18 30.24
CA HIS A 88 2.00 5.29 30.65
C HIS A 88 3.48 5.11 30.28
N THR A 89 3.83 4.23 29.33
CA THR A 89 5.17 3.67 29.12
C THR A 89 6.29 4.65 28.73
N ASN A 90 6.04 5.98 28.70
CA ASN A 90 7.04 7.01 28.39
C ASN A 90 7.40 7.93 29.56
N ASP A 91 6.68 7.91 30.69
CA ASP A 91 7.05 8.71 31.85
C ASP A 91 7.78 7.82 32.85
N SER A 92 9.06 8.10 33.08
CA SER A 92 9.97 7.43 34.01
C SER A 92 9.56 7.52 35.49
N GLN A 93 8.31 7.87 35.78
CA GLN A 93 7.81 8.14 37.11
C GLN A 93 6.30 7.92 37.17
N ARG A 94 5.84 6.68 37.39
CA ARG A 94 4.64 6.37 38.20
C ARG A 94 4.37 4.87 38.33
N CYS A 95 3.94 4.51 39.53
CA CYS A 95 3.50 3.21 39.99
C CYS A 95 2.17 2.75 39.33
N ALA A 96 2.11 2.61 38.00
CA ALA A 96 1.17 1.65 37.42
C ALA A 96 1.81 0.26 37.64
N SER A 97 1.08 -0.70 38.22
CA SER A 97 1.64 -2.03 38.41
C SER A 97 1.84 -2.68 37.04
N GLU A 98 2.91 -3.46 36.87
CA GLU A 98 3.16 -4.21 35.63
C GLU A 98 1.95 -5.05 35.21
N GLU A 99 1.14 -5.49 36.19
CA GLU A 99 -0.13 -6.19 36.04
C GLU A 99 -1.22 -5.38 35.31
N GLU A 100 -1.31 -4.07 35.56
CA GLU A 100 -2.28 -3.18 34.91
C GLU A 100 -2.00 -2.98 33.42
N ASP A 101 -0.72 -2.90 33.07
CA ASP A 101 -0.27 -2.80 31.67
C ASP A 101 -0.46 -4.14 30.95
N GLU A 102 -0.24 -5.27 31.65
CA GLU A 102 -0.46 -6.61 31.10
C GLU A 102 -1.92 -6.86 30.72
N GLU A 103 -2.89 -6.42 31.54
CA GLU A 103 -4.32 -6.59 31.25
C GLU A 103 -4.74 -5.89 29.94
N VAL A 104 -4.16 -4.72 29.67
CA VAL A 104 -4.48 -3.92 28.48
C VAL A 104 -3.74 -4.44 27.25
N ASN A 105 -2.56 -5.04 27.43
CA ASN A 105 -1.68 -5.47 26.35
C ASN A 105 -2.32 -6.53 25.44
N ASP A 106 -3.09 -7.49 25.97
CA ASP A 106 -3.81 -8.48 25.12
C ASP A 106 -4.76 -7.78 24.13
N TYR A 107 -5.49 -6.77 24.59
CA TYR A 107 -6.39 -5.98 23.74
C TYR A 107 -5.63 -5.12 22.74
N ARG A 108 -4.47 -4.56 23.13
CA ARG A 108 -3.58 -3.82 22.23
C ARG A 108 -3.04 -4.72 21.13
N VAL A 109 -2.54 -5.91 21.47
CA VAL A 109 -2.04 -6.91 20.53
C VAL A 109 -3.11 -7.27 19.50
N LYS A 110 -4.35 -7.52 19.94
CA LYS A 110 -5.49 -7.78 19.04
C LYS A 110 -5.77 -6.60 18.11
N CYS A 111 -5.76 -5.39 18.64
CA CYS A 111 -6.05 -4.18 17.87
C CYS A 111 -4.94 -3.83 16.86
N LEU A 112 -3.67 -3.88 17.28
CA LEU A 112 -2.50 -3.70 16.41
C LEU A 112 -2.48 -4.75 15.29
N ASN A 113 -2.82 -6.01 15.60
CA ASN A 113 -2.93 -7.04 14.58
C ASN A 113 -4.02 -6.74 13.53
N ASN A 114 -5.13 -6.13 13.93
CA ASN A 114 -6.19 -5.75 12.99
C ASN A 114 -5.80 -4.50 12.19
N LEU A 115 -5.12 -3.54 12.82
CA LEU A 115 -4.56 -2.36 12.15
C LEU A 115 -3.54 -2.75 11.08
N ALA A 116 -2.58 -3.63 11.41
CA ALA A 116 -1.61 -4.15 10.43
C ALA A 116 -2.30 -4.84 9.24
N ALA A 117 -3.41 -5.56 9.49
CA ALA A 117 -4.19 -6.15 8.41
C ALA A 117 -4.85 -5.09 7.51
N ALA A 118 -5.40 -4.03 8.10
CA ALA A 118 -6.02 -2.94 7.35
C ALA A 118 -4.99 -2.14 6.54
N GLN A 119 -3.84 -1.81 7.12
CA GLN A 119 -2.74 -1.15 6.42
C GLN A 119 -2.23 -1.97 5.23
N LEU A 120 -2.08 -3.29 5.38
CA LEU A 120 -1.75 -4.18 4.27
C LEU A 120 -2.78 -4.12 3.14
N LYS A 121 -4.06 -4.06 3.47
CA LYS A 121 -5.14 -3.93 2.48
C LYS A 121 -5.17 -2.57 1.78
N LEU A 122 -4.66 -1.53 2.44
CA LEU A 122 -4.47 -0.19 1.89
C LEU A 122 -3.16 -0.03 1.10
N GLY A 123 -2.29 -1.05 1.07
CA GLY A 123 -0.97 -0.94 0.44
C GLY A 123 0.05 -0.12 1.25
N GLN A 124 -0.26 0.19 2.51
CA GLN A 124 0.61 0.92 3.46
C GLN A 124 1.65 -0.06 4.05
N VAL A 125 2.63 -0.44 3.23
CA VAL A 125 3.61 -1.50 3.51
C VAL A 125 4.51 -1.14 4.70
N ASP A 126 4.98 0.12 4.78
CA ASP A 126 5.90 0.58 5.81
C ASP A 126 5.21 0.66 7.17
N GLU A 127 4.01 1.22 7.21
CA GLU A 127 3.19 1.32 8.42
C GLU A 127 2.80 -0.06 8.92
N ALA A 128 2.39 -0.98 8.03
CA ALA A 128 2.09 -2.36 8.40
C ALA A 128 3.30 -3.09 9.00
N LEU A 129 4.51 -2.79 8.51
CA LEU A 129 5.75 -3.36 9.05
C LEU A 129 6.04 -2.81 10.45
N HIS A 130 5.86 -1.50 10.66
CA HIS A 130 5.97 -0.87 11.97
C HIS A 130 4.96 -1.47 12.95
N THR A 131 3.68 -1.47 12.60
CA THR A 131 2.62 -2.01 13.45
C THR A 131 2.82 -3.50 13.74
N SER A 132 3.35 -4.28 12.79
CA SER A 132 3.72 -5.68 13.05
C SER A 132 4.89 -5.80 14.05
N ARG A 133 5.85 -4.87 14.06
CA ARG A 133 6.91 -4.82 15.08
C ARG A 133 6.35 -4.44 16.45
N ASP A 134 5.41 -3.50 16.52
CA ASP A 134 4.74 -3.13 17.77
C ASP A 134 4.01 -4.33 18.39
N VAL A 135 3.35 -5.17 17.56
CA VAL A 135 2.77 -6.43 18.04
C VAL A 135 3.85 -7.35 18.62
N LEU A 136 4.97 -7.52 17.91
CA LEU A 136 6.06 -8.41 18.35
C LEU A 136 6.83 -7.89 19.56
N PHE A 137 6.76 -6.60 19.84
CA PHE A 137 7.29 -6.01 21.06
C PHE A 137 6.45 -6.43 22.28
N LEU A 138 5.11 -6.44 22.13
CA LEU A 138 4.18 -6.85 23.19
C LEU A 138 4.03 -8.38 23.29
N ASP A 139 4.02 -9.07 22.17
CA ASP A 139 3.88 -10.52 22.06
C ASP A 139 4.90 -11.06 21.02
N PRO A 140 6.12 -11.40 21.47
CA PRO A 140 7.19 -11.88 20.59
C PRO A 140 6.88 -13.20 19.85
N GLN A 141 5.87 -13.95 20.32
CA GLN A 141 5.46 -15.23 19.75
C GLN A 141 4.17 -15.09 18.91
N ASN A 142 3.74 -13.88 18.59
CA ASN A 142 2.55 -13.67 17.80
C ASN A 142 2.73 -14.15 16.35
N VAL A 143 2.15 -15.32 16.03
CA VAL A 143 2.30 -15.95 14.71
C VAL A 143 1.79 -15.06 13.58
N LYS A 144 0.67 -14.34 13.78
CA LYS A 144 0.10 -13.44 12.77
C LYS A 144 1.06 -12.29 12.44
N ALA A 145 1.66 -11.67 13.47
CA ALA A 145 2.61 -10.59 13.27
C ALA A 145 3.95 -11.07 12.69
N LEU A 146 4.47 -12.22 13.14
CA LEU A 146 5.67 -12.84 12.54
C LEU A 146 5.45 -13.13 11.06
N PHE A 147 4.30 -13.73 10.70
CA PHE A 147 3.95 -13.99 9.30
C PHE A 147 3.86 -12.69 8.48
N ARG A 148 3.15 -11.67 8.97
CA ARG A 148 3.02 -10.38 8.28
C ARG A 148 4.36 -9.68 8.10
N LYS A 149 5.18 -9.58 9.16
CA LYS A 149 6.54 -9.03 9.11
C LYS A 149 7.38 -9.77 8.07
N GLY A 150 7.41 -11.11 8.13
CA GLY A 150 8.19 -11.92 7.22
C GLY A 150 7.76 -11.77 5.76
N LYS A 151 6.45 -11.73 5.50
CA LYS A 151 5.91 -11.47 4.16
C LYS A 151 6.28 -10.06 3.66
N LEU A 152 6.12 -9.04 4.49
CA LEU A 152 6.46 -7.66 4.16
C LEU A 152 7.95 -7.49 3.83
N LEU A 153 8.83 -8.11 4.62
CA LEU A 153 10.27 -8.13 4.36
C LEU A 153 10.60 -8.86 3.04
N SER A 154 9.95 -9.99 2.78
CA SER A 154 10.08 -10.74 1.52
C SER A 154 9.68 -9.89 0.31
N ASP A 155 8.60 -9.11 0.43
CA ASP A 155 8.15 -8.22 -0.65
C ASP A 155 9.02 -6.96 -0.80
N LYS A 156 9.78 -6.58 0.23
CA LYS A 156 10.83 -5.54 0.16
C LYS A 156 12.18 -6.02 -0.37
N GLY A 157 12.38 -7.33 -0.51
CA GLY A 157 13.65 -7.92 -0.92
C GLY A 157 14.62 -8.23 0.24
N GLU A 158 14.19 -8.06 1.48
CA GLU A 158 14.98 -8.37 2.69
C GLU A 158 14.86 -9.87 3.03
N TYR A 159 15.38 -10.72 2.15
CA TYR A 159 15.08 -12.17 2.16
C TYR A 159 15.64 -12.90 3.38
N GLU A 160 16.84 -12.56 3.85
CA GLU A 160 17.45 -13.18 5.02
C GLU A 160 16.60 -12.97 6.29
N GLU A 161 16.23 -11.73 6.60
CA GLU A 161 15.41 -11.40 7.78
C GLU A 161 13.99 -11.98 7.63
N ALA A 162 13.44 -11.95 6.41
CA ALA A 162 12.15 -12.57 6.10
C ALA A 162 12.18 -14.09 6.36
N MET A 163 13.23 -14.78 5.91
CA MET A 163 13.42 -16.22 6.11
C MET A 163 13.50 -16.56 7.60
N GLU A 164 14.29 -15.83 8.38
CA GLU A 164 14.41 -16.05 9.83
C GLU A 164 13.05 -15.83 10.53
N THR A 165 12.36 -14.75 10.18
CA THR A 165 11.07 -14.39 10.77
C THR A 165 9.99 -15.43 10.44
N LEU A 166 9.91 -15.88 9.19
CA LEU A 166 8.95 -16.91 8.77
C LEU A 166 9.27 -18.30 9.36
N LYS A 167 10.55 -18.64 9.55
CA LYS A 167 10.95 -19.86 10.27
C LYS A 167 10.52 -19.83 11.73
N LYS A 168 10.62 -18.68 12.41
CA LYS A 168 10.08 -18.49 13.77
C LYS A 168 8.57 -18.73 13.79
N ALA A 169 7.83 -18.13 12.85
CA ALA A 169 6.38 -18.35 12.72
C ALA A 169 6.04 -19.84 12.49
N LEU A 170 6.79 -20.51 11.60
CA LEU A 170 6.59 -21.92 11.28
C LEU A 170 6.87 -22.83 12.48
N LYS A 171 7.86 -22.51 13.31
CA LYS A 171 8.17 -23.29 14.52
C LYS A 171 7.02 -23.27 15.52
N LEU A 172 6.31 -22.15 15.61
CA LEU A 172 5.15 -21.97 16.50
C LEU A 172 3.89 -22.63 15.93
N GLU A 173 3.65 -22.50 14.62
CA GLU A 173 2.54 -23.17 13.92
C GLU A 173 3.01 -23.92 12.66
N PRO A 174 3.46 -25.19 12.80
CA PRO A 174 4.03 -25.96 11.69
C PRO A 174 3.03 -26.31 10.57
N SER A 175 1.73 -26.30 10.86
CA SER A 175 0.67 -26.70 9.93
C SER A 175 0.12 -25.54 9.08
N THR A 176 0.58 -24.30 9.31
CA THR A 176 0.03 -23.12 8.65
C THR A 176 0.50 -23.03 7.20
N LYS A 177 -0.38 -23.45 6.27
CA LYS A 177 -0.13 -23.51 4.81
C LYS A 177 0.39 -22.19 4.22
N ALA A 178 -0.10 -21.05 4.73
CA ALA A 178 0.33 -19.74 4.27
C ALA A 178 1.83 -19.48 4.51
N ILE A 179 2.36 -19.94 5.66
CA ILE A 179 3.78 -19.79 6.00
C ILE A 179 4.64 -20.64 5.04
N HIS A 180 4.23 -21.89 4.78
CA HIS A 180 4.91 -22.76 3.81
C HIS A 180 4.93 -22.16 2.40
N ALA A 181 3.83 -21.56 1.97
CA ALA A 181 3.73 -20.93 0.66
C ALA A 181 4.69 -19.73 0.53
N GLU A 182 4.73 -18.85 1.53
CA GLU A 182 5.64 -17.70 1.52
C GLU A 182 7.12 -18.11 1.63
N LEU A 183 7.45 -19.10 2.45
CA LEU A 183 8.81 -19.67 2.51
C LEU A 183 9.21 -20.28 1.16
N SER A 184 8.33 -21.03 0.52
CA SER A 184 8.57 -21.61 -0.82
C SER A 184 8.83 -20.52 -1.86
N LYS A 185 8.06 -19.43 -1.83
CA LYS A 185 8.25 -18.27 -2.70
C LYS A 185 9.60 -17.60 -2.45
N LEU A 186 10.01 -17.46 -1.19
CA LEU A 186 11.27 -16.85 -0.80
C LEU A 186 12.48 -17.68 -1.25
N VAL A 187 12.46 -18.99 -1.07
CA VAL A 187 13.53 -19.89 -1.55
C VAL A 187 13.70 -19.80 -3.06
N LYS A 188 12.59 -19.71 -3.82
CA LYS A 188 12.65 -19.53 -5.28
C LYS A 188 13.29 -18.18 -5.68
N ARG A 189 12.96 -17.10 -4.96
CA ARG A 189 13.55 -15.77 -5.19
C ARG A 189 15.06 -15.80 -4.92
N GLN A 190 15.48 -16.37 -3.79
CA GLN A 190 16.89 -16.48 -3.41
C GLN A 190 17.69 -17.36 -4.39
N ALA A 191 17.11 -18.46 -4.87
CA ALA A 191 17.76 -19.30 -5.88
C ALA A 191 17.98 -18.53 -7.21
N GLY A 192 16.98 -17.77 -7.66
CA GLY A 192 17.09 -16.95 -8.87
C GLY A 192 18.15 -15.84 -8.74
N GLU A 193 18.28 -15.21 -7.57
CA GLU A 193 19.33 -14.21 -7.33
C GLU A 193 20.72 -14.82 -7.28
N ASN A 194 20.89 -15.97 -6.62
CA ASN A 194 22.14 -16.71 -6.63
C ASN A 194 22.52 -17.14 -8.05
N GLU A 195 21.57 -17.59 -8.86
CA GLU A 195 21.80 -17.92 -10.28
C GLU A 195 22.18 -16.68 -11.10
N THR A 196 21.57 -15.52 -10.83
CA THR A 196 21.88 -14.26 -11.52
C THR A 196 23.27 -13.73 -11.12
N GLN A 197 23.61 -13.81 -9.83
CA GLN A 197 24.91 -13.39 -9.30
C GLN A 197 26.04 -14.32 -9.75
N ASN A 198 25.77 -15.63 -9.81
CA ASN A 198 26.72 -16.65 -10.22
C ASN A 198 26.67 -16.94 -11.73
N TRP A 199 25.87 -16.16 -12.48
CA TRP A 199 25.80 -16.25 -13.93
C TRP A 199 27.14 -15.80 -14.52
N GLN A 200 27.95 -16.78 -14.89
CA GLN A 200 29.09 -16.55 -15.77
C GLN A 200 28.60 -16.67 -17.21
N ALA A 201 28.78 -15.62 -18.00
CA ALA A 201 28.60 -15.70 -19.44
C ALA A 201 29.47 -16.85 -19.95
N LYS A 202 28.84 -17.96 -20.36
CA LYS A 202 29.58 -19.03 -21.02
C LYS A 202 30.24 -18.39 -22.25
N PRO A 203 31.58 -18.48 -22.41
CA PRO A 203 32.22 -17.92 -23.58
C PRO A 203 31.55 -18.53 -24.80
N ALA A 204 31.28 -17.70 -25.82
CA ALA A 204 30.54 -18.06 -27.04
C ALA A 204 31.10 -19.28 -27.80
N GLN A 205 32.22 -19.85 -27.34
CA GLN A 205 32.83 -21.08 -27.83
C GLN A 205 32.06 -22.37 -27.49
N VAL A 206 31.11 -22.37 -26.54
CA VAL A 206 30.28 -23.58 -26.26
C VAL A 206 29.12 -23.73 -27.24
N PHE A 207 28.77 -22.69 -28.00
CA PHE A 207 27.98 -22.86 -29.23
C PHE A 207 28.94 -23.05 -30.39
N GLY A 208 29.52 -24.24 -30.47
CA GLY A 208 30.23 -24.75 -31.65
C GLY A 208 29.32 -25.03 -32.85
N GLU A 209 28.11 -24.48 -32.86
CA GLU A 209 27.22 -24.51 -34.00
C GLU A 209 27.09 -23.08 -34.52
N ASN A 210 27.50 -22.91 -35.76
CA ASN A 210 27.33 -21.69 -36.52
C ASN A 210 25.86 -21.26 -36.42
N ILE A 211 25.55 -20.28 -35.58
CA ILE A 211 24.19 -19.78 -35.30
C ILE A 211 23.69 -18.85 -36.42
N ALA A 212 24.53 -18.63 -37.43
CA ALA A 212 24.21 -17.89 -38.66
C ALA A 212 22.89 -18.28 -39.35
N PRO A 213 22.40 -19.54 -39.33
CA PRO A 213 21.10 -19.89 -39.91
C PRO A 213 19.89 -19.49 -39.05
N PHE A 214 20.08 -19.18 -37.75
CA PHE A 214 18.98 -18.84 -36.84
C PHE A 214 18.88 -17.34 -36.53
N LEU A 215 19.88 -16.56 -36.93
CA LEU A 215 19.75 -15.12 -37.07
C LEU A 215 18.90 -14.84 -38.32
N THR A 216 17.59 -15.00 -38.18
CA THR A 216 16.68 -14.31 -39.10
C THR A 216 16.99 -12.82 -38.96
N ARG A 217 17.54 -12.25 -40.02
CA ARG A 217 17.64 -10.79 -40.19
C ARG A 217 16.28 -10.22 -39.74
N PRO A 218 16.22 -9.25 -38.80
CA PRO A 218 14.97 -8.53 -38.62
C PRO A 218 14.56 -8.03 -40.01
N PRO A 219 13.27 -8.12 -40.39
CA PRO A 219 12.85 -7.58 -41.67
C PRO A 219 13.34 -6.14 -41.69
N GLU A 220 14.20 -5.81 -42.65
CA GLU A 220 14.62 -4.44 -42.85
C GLU A 220 13.34 -3.63 -42.92
N LYS A 221 13.12 -2.77 -41.92
CA LYS A 221 12.09 -1.75 -42.06
C LYS A 221 12.52 -1.00 -43.31
N LYS A 222 11.76 -1.18 -44.40
CA LYS A 222 11.84 -0.30 -45.56
C LYS A 222 11.58 1.10 -45.03
N LEU A 223 12.66 1.80 -44.70
CA LEU A 223 12.65 3.25 -44.67
C LEU A 223 12.10 3.63 -46.04
N PHE A 224 10.90 4.20 -46.02
CA PHE A 224 10.21 4.68 -47.20
C PHE A 224 11.16 5.66 -47.90
N GLY A 225 11.91 5.16 -48.86
CA GLY A 225 12.89 5.92 -49.62
C GLY A 225 12.12 6.84 -50.54
N ILE A 226 11.87 8.06 -50.08
CA ILE A 226 11.36 9.14 -50.92
C ILE A 226 12.41 9.33 -52.01
N SER A 227 12.03 9.00 -53.26
CA SER A 227 12.93 9.13 -54.40
C SER A 227 13.43 10.58 -54.50
N TRP A 228 14.75 10.77 -54.54
CA TRP A 228 15.40 12.09 -54.63
C TRP A 228 14.89 12.95 -55.79
N LYS A 229 14.28 12.34 -56.81
CA LYS A 229 13.63 13.04 -57.92
C LYS A 229 12.41 13.88 -57.46
N PHE A 230 11.70 13.47 -56.40
CA PHE A 230 10.57 14.22 -55.86
C PHE A 230 11.00 15.35 -54.91
N LEU A 231 12.10 15.18 -54.18
CA LEU A 231 12.65 16.24 -53.32
C LEU A 231 13.22 17.41 -54.14
N LEU A 232 13.89 17.14 -55.27
CA LEU A 232 14.36 18.18 -56.18
C LEU A 232 13.21 18.93 -56.89
N GLY A 233 12.13 18.24 -57.23
CA GLY A 233 10.95 18.86 -57.87
C GLY A 233 10.22 19.86 -56.96
N ALA A 234 10.08 19.55 -55.66
CA ALA A 234 9.41 20.43 -54.71
C ALA A 234 10.18 21.74 -54.46
N LEU A 235 11.51 21.72 -54.52
CA LEU A 235 12.35 22.90 -54.32
C LEU A 235 12.27 23.89 -55.50
N VAL A 236 12.11 23.40 -56.73
CA VAL A 236 11.93 24.24 -57.94
C VAL A 236 10.57 24.94 -57.93
N VAL A 237 9.50 24.26 -57.47
CA VAL A 237 8.16 24.87 -57.37
C VAL A 237 8.11 25.95 -56.29
N ALA A 238 8.77 25.75 -55.15
CA ALA A 238 8.84 26.73 -54.06
C ALA A 238 9.64 27.98 -54.44
N LEU A 239 10.72 27.85 -55.22
CA LEU A 239 11.48 29.01 -55.72
C LEU A 239 10.72 29.75 -56.82
N GLY A 240 9.99 29.03 -57.69
CA GLY A 240 9.15 29.64 -58.72
C GLY A 240 8.01 30.50 -58.16
N SER A 241 7.36 30.06 -57.08
CA SER A 241 6.29 30.82 -56.43
C SER A 241 6.80 32.05 -55.66
N LEU A 242 8.03 32.02 -55.15
CA LEU A 242 8.63 33.16 -54.48
C LEU A 242 9.02 34.26 -55.48
N VAL A 243 9.53 33.89 -56.66
CA VAL A 243 9.90 34.85 -57.71
C VAL A 243 8.67 35.53 -58.30
N THR A 244 7.56 34.81 -58.52
CA THR A 244 6.31 35.43 -59.00
C THR A 244 5.69 36.37 -57.95
N SER A 245 5.78 36.04 -56.65
CA SER A 245 5.33 36.90 -55.56
C SER A 245 6.12 38.21 -55.46
N VAL A 246 7.45 38.15 -55.60
CA VAL A 246 8.31 39.34 -55.58
C VAL A 246 8.11 40.22 -56.83
N VAL A 247 7.90 39.62 -58.00
CA VAL A 247 7.64 40.38 -59.24
C VAL A 247 6.25 41.03 -59.24
N LEU A 248 5.24 40.43 -58.59
CA LEU A 248 3.93 41.06 -58.41
C LEU A 248 3.98 42.21 -57.39
N SER A 249 4.79 42.08 -56.34
CA SER A 249 4.95 43.12 -55.31
C SER A 249 5.75 44.35 -55.79
N ALA A 250 6.57 44.19 -56.84
CA ALA A 250 7.34 45.28 -57.44
C ALA A 250 6.60 46.04 -58.57
N ARG A 251 5.34 45.70 -58.86
CA ARG A 251 4.56 46.27 -59.98
C ARG A 251 3.28 47.01 -59.57
N ASN A 252 3.14 47.30 -58.27
CA ASN A 252 2.17 48.25 -57.72
C ASN A 252 2.89 49.48 -57.18
#